data_AF-A0A9Q6EK20-F1
#
_entry.id   AF-A0A9Q6EK20-F1
#
_cell.length_a   1.000
_cell.length_b   1.000
_cell.length_c   1.000
_cell.angle_alpha   90.00
_cell.angle_beta   90.00
_cell.angle_gamma   90.00
#
_symmetry.space_group_name_H-M   'P 1'
#
loop_
_entity.id
_entity.type
_entity.pdbx_description
1 polymer ?
#
loop_
_entity_poly.entity_id
_entity_poly.type
_entity_poly.pdbx_seq_one_letter_code
_entity_poly.pdbx_strand_id
1 'polypeptide(L)'
;MTTDIFDYSLEHIFSYRVTLKTPPEIVGPVPEGIRVNFYMLGGEVKGTKLNAKVLPVGGDWLTIRPDGVGILDVRSTFESNDGALIYTTFSGVLDLGEDGYQKFLNQELPELIPLRIAPRYHTAHPKYQWLNRIQCLGIGQSDLKNSQVHYNIYVIR
;
A
#
# COMPACT_ATOMS: atom_id res chain seq x y z
N MET A 1 4.32 15.24 32.67
CA MET A 1 3.59 13.99 32.96
C MET A 1 4.17 12.92 32.06
N THR A 2 5.11 12.14 32.57
CA THR A 2 5.61 10.94 31.89
C THR A 2 4.50 9.90 31.97
N THR A 3 3.75 9.76 30.89
CA THR A 3 2.82 8.64 30.74
C THR A 3 3.67 7.39 30.54
N ASP A 4 3.64 6.49 31.53
CA ASP A 4 4.16 5.13 31.40
C ASP A 4 3.41 4.40 30.28
N ILE A 5 3.92 4.53 29.07
CA ILE A 5 3.49 3.77 27.89
C ILE A 5 4.52 2.68 27.67
N PHE A 6 4.10 1.53 27.14
CA PHE A 6 5.00 0.47 26.73
C PHE A 6 6.07 0.99 25.76
N ASP A 7 7.33 0.56 25.96
CA ASP A 7 8.39 0.77 24.98
C ASP A 7 7.98 0.19 23.63
N TYR A 8 8.35 0.86 22.54
CA TYR A 8 8.01 0.40 21.20
C TYR A 8 9.21 0.37 20.26
N SER A 9 9.13 -0.49 19.24
CA SER A 9 10.09 -0.50 18.12
C SER A 9 9.44 -0.87 16.79
N LEU A 10 10.15 -0.59 15.69
CA LEU A 10 9.77 -0.99 14.34
C LEU A 10 10.76 -2.02 13.81
N GLU A 11 10.31 -3.25 13.62
CA GLU A 11 11.09 -4.35 13.04
C GLU A 11 10.70 -4.51 11.57
N HIS A 12 11.64 -4.34 10.62
CA HIS A 12 11.39 -4.65 9.20
C HIS A 12 11.13 -6.14 9.01
N ILE A 13 10.08 -6.49 8.27
CA ILE A 13 9.70 -7.90 8.04
C ILE A 13 9.84 -8.34 6.58
N PHE A 14 9.50 -7.46 5.63
CA PHE A 14 9.66 -7.68 4.20
C PHE A 14 9.48 -6.38 3.42
N SER A 15 9.90 -6.40 2.17
CA SER A 15 9.63 -5.38 1.18
C SER A 15 8.86 -6.00 0.02
N TYR A 16 8.05 -5.19 -0.66
CA TYR A 16 7.37 -5.67 -1.86
C TYR A 16 7.27 -4.60 -2.94
N ARG A 17 7.21 -5.07 -4.18
CA ARG A 17 7.02 -4.28 -5.40
C ARG A 17 5.81 -4.83 -6.15
N VAL A 18 4.92 -3.96 -6.60
CA VAL A 18 3.73 -4.33 -7.38
C VAL A 18 3.70 -3.51 -8.67
N THR A 19 3.41 -4.17 -9.78
CA THR A 19 3.11 -3.52 -11.05
C THR A 19 1.61 -3.27 -11.16
N LEU A 20 1.24 -2.05 -11.56
CA LEU A 20 -0.13 -1.62 -11.73
C LEU A 20 -0.52 -1.64 -13.21
N LYS A 21 -1.80 -1.87 -13.48
CA LYS A 21 -2.38 -1.77 -14.83
C LYS A 21 -2.42 -0.31 -15.28
N THR A 22 -2.01 -0.07 -16.51
CA THR A 22 -2.03 1.24 -17.15
C THR A 22 -2.84 1.20 -18.45
N PRO A 23 -3.69 2.19 -18.75
CA PRO A 23 -4.07 3.31 -17.86
C PRO A 23 -4.90 2.83 -16.64
N PRO A 24 -4.92 3.60 -15.54
CA PRO A 24 -5.83 3.34 -14.44
C PRO A 24 -7.28 3.56 -14.86
N GLU A 25 -8.22 3.04 -14.08
CA GLU A 25 -9.63 3.35 -14.26
C GLU A 25 -9.95 4.68 -13.57
N ILE A 26 -10.26 5.70 -14.36
CA ILE A 26 -10.62 7.04 -13.86
C ILE A 26 -12.14 7.10 -13.71
N VAL A 27 -12.62 7.16 -12.46
CA VAL A 27 -14.02 7.48 -12.17
C VAL A 27 -14.25 8.98 -12.28
N GLY A 28 -13.28 9.78 -11.85
CA GLY A 28 -13.30 11.24 -11.94
C GLY A 28 -13.77 11.93 -10.66
N PRO A 29 -14.16 13.21 -10.74
CA PRO A 29 -14.63 13.98 -9.59
C PRO A 29 -15.91 13.40 -8.98
N VAL A 30 -15.90 13.24 -7.66
CA VAL A 30 -17.00 12.82 -6.77
C VAL A 30 -17.02 13.77 -5.55
N PRO A 31 -18.05 13.73 -4.68
CA PRO A 31 -18.15 14.66 -3.54
C PRO A 31 -16.92 14.66 -2.61
N GLU A 32 -16.23 13.53 -2.47
CA GLU A 32 -15.06 13.37 -1.61
C GLU A 32 -13.73 13.81 -2.25
N GLY A 33 -13.69 14.00 -3.58
CA GLY A 33 -12.48 14.27 -4.34
C GLY A 33 -12.46 13.61 -5.72
N ILE A 34 -11.29 13.34 -6.28
CA ILE A 34 -11.16 12.56 -7.52
C ILE A 34 -10.97 11.09 -7.18
N ARG A 35 -11.80 10.22 -7.75
CA ARG A 35 -11.70 8.76 -7.57
C ARG A 35 -11.01 8.09 -8.76
N VAL A 36 -10.01 7.26 -8.46
CA VAL A 36 -9.18 6.54 -9.44
C VAL A 36 -8.87 5.15 -8.91
N ASN A 37 -9.10 4.13 -9.72
CA ASN A 37 -8.85 2.75 -9.34
C ASN A 37 -7.60 2.22 -10.06
N PHE A 38 -6.64 1.71 -9.29
CA PHE A 38 -5.42 1.08 -9.79
C PHE A 38 -5.47 -0.42 -9.55
N TYR A 39 -5.42 -1.21 -10.62
CA TYR A 39 -5.46 -2.68 -10.51
C TYR A 39 -4.07 -3.29 -10.52
N MET A 40 -3.88 -4.35 -9.75
CA MET A 40 -2.58 -5.02 -9.63
C MET A 40 -2.40 -6.06 -10.75
N LEU A 41 -1.25 -6.02 -11.43
CA LEU A 41 -0.83 -7.07 -12.38
C LEU A 41 0.08 -8.12 -11.73
N GLY A 42 0.35 -7.98 -10.44
CA GLY A 42 1.20 -8.85 -9.65
C GLY A 42 2.50 -8.17 -9.24
N GLY A 43 3.38 -8.95 -8.60
CA GLY A 43 4.58 -8.40 -7.98
C GLY A 43 5.34 -9.41 -7.15
N GLU A 44 6.33 -8.93 -6.42
CA GLU A 44 7.19 -9.77 -5.56
C GLU A 44 7.23 -9.24 -4.13
N VAL A 45 7.33 -10.17 -3.19
CA VAL A 45 7.53 -9.91 -1.76
C VAL A 45 8.82 -10.62 -1.34
N LYS A 46 9.75 -9.87 -0.75
CA LYS A 46 11.05 -10.36 -0.30
C LYS A 46 11.29 -9.99 1.15
N GLY A 47 11.60 -10.98 1.97
CA GLY A 47 11.90 -10.78 3.38
C GLY A 47 12.48 -12.03 4.02
N THR A 48 13.02 -11.87 5.23
CA THR A 48 13.60 -12.97 5.99
C THR A 48 12.55 -13.98 6.42
N LYS A 49 11.34 -13.51 6.77
CA LYS A 49 10.23 -14.34 7.28
C LYS A 49 9.14 -14.63 6.24
N LEU A 50 9.13 -13.93 5.10
CA LEU A 50 8.15 -14.11 4.03
C LEU A 50 8.80 -13.88 2.66
N ASN A 51 8.69 -14.88 1.79
CA ASN A 51 8.96 -14.75 0.36
C ASN A 51 7.71 -15.21 -0.39
N ALA A 52 7.18 -14.33 -1.23
CA ALA A 52 5.90 -14.52 -1.90
C ALA A 52 5.86 -13.76 -3.22
N LYS A 53 4.84 -14.03 -4.02
CA LYS A 53 4.41 -13.19 -5.14
C LYS A 53 3.12 -12.47 -4.76
N VAL A 54 2.94 -11.25 -5.27
CA VAL A 54 1.64 -10.58 -5.25
C VAL A 54 0.83 -11.13 -6.41
N LEU A 55 -0.38 -11.59 -6.14
CA LEU A 55 -1.27 -12.12 -7.17
C LEU A 55 -1.86 -10.98 -8.02
N PRO A 56 -2.22 -11.23 -9.29
CA PRO A 56 -2.84 -10.24 -10.18
C PRO A 56 -4.33 -10.03 -9.85
N VAL A 57 -4.62 -9.76 -8.58
CA VAL A 57 -5.97 -9.50 -8.04
C VAL A 57 -5.91 -8.34 -7.06
N GLY A 58 -7.02 -7.63 -6.94
CA GLY A 58 -7.13 -6.48 -6.06
C GLY A 58 -6.63 -5.18 -6.71
N GLY A 59 -6.45 -4.17 -5.87
CA GLY A 59 -6.18 -2.81 -6.32
C GLY A 59 -6.23 -1.78 -5.21
N ASP A 60 -6.03 -0.54 -5.60
CA ASP A 60 -6.20 0.67 -4.79
C ASP A 60 -7.37 1.47 -5.34
N TRP A 61 -8.34 1.78 -4.48
CA TRP A 61 -9.46 2.65 -4.81
C TRP A 61 -9.20 4.07 -4.27
N LEU A 62 -8.15 4.69 -4.82
CA LEU A 62 -7.61 5.97 -4.40
C LEU A 62 -8.62 7.10 -4.51
N THR A 63 -8.70 7.93 -3.47
CA THR A 63 -9.39 9.22 -3.50
C THR A 63 -8.41 10.36 -3.30
N ILE A 64 -8.28 11.27 -4.26
CA ILE A 64 -7.47 12.49 -4.11
C ILE A 64 -8.40 13.61 -3.67
N ARG A 65 -8.22 14.08 -2.44
CA ARG A 65 -9.02 15.15 -1.84
C ARG A 65 -8.66 16.51 -2.46
N PRO A 66 -9.55 17.52 -2.34
CA PRO A 66 -9.28 18.87 -2.82
C PRO A 66 -8.03 19.54 -2.23
N ASP A 67 -7.58 19.11 -1.04
CA ASP A 67 -6.34 19.58 -0.40
C ASP A 67 -5.08 18.86 -0.90
N GLY A 68 -5.20 18.02 -1.92
CA GLY A 68 -4.09 17.29 -2.55
C GLY A 68 -3.64 16.03 -1.83
N VAL A 69 -4.26 15.69 -0.69
CA VAL A 69 -3.98 14.42 0.00
C VAL A 69 -4.74 13.28 -0.68
N GLY A 70 -4.00 12.25 -1.08
CA GLY A 70 -4.56 10.99 -1.57
C GLY A 70 -4.80 10.02 -0.41
N ILE A 71 -6.01 9.46 -0.35
CA ILE A 71 -6.42 8.45 0.62
C ILE A 71 -6.47 7.09 -0.07
N LEU A 72 -5.58 6.20 0.34
CA LEU A 72 -5.49 4.84 -0.19
C LEU A 72 -6.57 3.95 0.43
N ASP A 73 -7.13 3.05 -0.37
CA ASP A 73 -8.03 1.97 0.05
C ASP A 73 -7.66 0.71 -0.73
N VAL A 74 -6.80 -0.11 -0.13
CA VAL A 74 -6.16 -1.22 -0.82
C VAL A 74 -6.64 -2.58 -0.33
N ARG A 75 -6.83 -3.49 -1.28
CA ARG A 75 -7.02 -4.93 -1.03
C ARG A 75 -6.12 -5.71 -1.98
N SER A 76 -5.40 -6.71 -1.47
CA SER A 76 -4.51 -7.56 -2.27
C SER A 76 -4.40 -8.96 -1.67
N THR A 77 -3.83 -9.90 -2.42
CA THR A 77 -3.50 -11.26 -1.95
C THR A 77 -2.09 -11.63 -2.39
N PHE A 78 -1.29 -12.13 -1.45
CA PHE A 78 0.04 -12.68 -1.70
C PHE A 78 -0.04 -14.20 -1.67
N GLU A 79 0.80 -14.87 -2.47
CA GLU A 79 1.00 -16.31 -2.43
C GLU A 79 2.47 -16.61 -2.12
N SER A 80 2.74 -17.28 -1.00
CA SER A 80 4.09 -17.67 -0.61
C SER A 80 4.61 -18.84 -1.45
N ASN A 81 5.93 -19.05 -1.43
CA ASN A 81 6.57 -20.15 -2.17
C ASN A 81 6.13 -21.55 -1.73
N ASP A 82 5.57 -21.69 -0.52
CA ASP A 82 4.98 -22.92 0.02
C ASP A 82 3.44 -22.94 -0.06
N GLY A 83 2.85 -22.07 -0.88
CA GLY A 83 1.43 -22.10 -1.25
C GLY A 83 0.47 -21.46 -0.24
N ALA A 84 0.97 -20.71 0.75
CA ALA A 84 0.10 -19.96 1.64
C ALA A 84 -0.48 -18.74 0.93
N LEU A 85 -1.80 -18.55 1.05
CA LEU A 85 -2.44 -17.30 0.71
C LEU A 85 -2.42 -16.35 1.91
N ILE A 86 -1.99 -15.11 1.68
CA ILE A 86 -1.99 -14.03 2.66
C ILE A 86 -2.80 -12.88 2.07
N TYR A 87 -4.00 -12.67 2.60
CA TYR A 87 -4.82 -11.52 2.28
C TYR A 87 -4.29 -10.29 3.00
N THR A 88 -4.32 -9.13 2.35
CA THR A 88 -4.03 -7.85 2.99
C THR A 88 -5.05 -6.79 2.60
N THR A 89 -5.38 -5.95 3.57
CA THR A 89 -6.10 -4.71 3.35
C THR A 89 -5.47 -3.60 4.17
N PHE A 90 -5.46 -2.40 3.62
CA PHE A 90 -4.87 -1.24 4.26
C PHE A 90 -5.42 0.07 3.73
N SER A 91 -5.39 1.06 4.61
CA SER A 91 -5.46 2.45 4.21
C SER A 91 -4.10 3.12 4.44
N GLY A 92 -3.95 4.31 3.88
CA GLY A 92 -2.76 5.12 3.98
C GLY A 92 -2.97 6.46 3.31
N VAL A 93 -1.91 7.25 3.31
CA VAL A 93 -1.90 8.56 2.69
C VAL A 93 -0.72 8.71 1.74
N LEU A 94 -0.97 9.53 0.73
CA LEU A 94 0.04 10.19 -0.08
C LEU A 94 -0.26 11.68 -0.07
N ASP A 95 0.76 12.50 -0.21
CA ASP A 95 0.63 13.95 -0.22
C ASP A 95 1.21 14.49 -1.54
N LEU A 96 0.36 15.13 -2.33
CA LEU A 96 0.72 15.73 -3.63
C LEU A 96 0.97 17.24 -3.51
N GLY A 97 0.92 17.80 -2.29
CA GLY A 97 0.94 19.23 -2.00
C GLY A 97 -0.45 19.86 -2.12
N GLU A 98 -0.61 21.11 -1.63
CA GLU A 98 -1.90 21.82 -1.62
C GLU A 98 -2.53 21.98 -3.02
N ASP A 99 -1.71 22.02 -4.08
CA ASP A 99 -2.13 22.09 -5.49
C ASP A 99 -2.23 20.71 -6.16
N GLY A 100 -2.04 19.64 -5.40
CA GLY A 100 -1.96 18.26 -5.88
C GLY A 100 -3.21 17.77 -6.60
N TYR A 101 -4.39 18.23 -6.19
CA TYR A 101 -5.65 17.94 -6.89
C TYR A 101 -5.64 18.47 -8.33
N GLN A 102 -5.18 19.71 -8.52
CA GLN A 102 -5.09 20.33 -9.85
C GLN A 102 -3.98 19.70 -10.68
N LYS A 103 -2.81 19.46 -10.08
CA LYS A 103 -1.71 18.73 -10.73
C LYS A 103 -2.14 17.35 -11.22
N PHE A 104 -2.97 16.64 -10.47
CA PHE A 104 -3.50 15.35 -10.91
C PHE A 104 -4.35 15.51 -12.19
N LEU A 105 -5.30 16.46 -12.21
CA LEU A 105 -6.15 16.71 -13.38
C LEU A 105 -5.34 17.11 -14.62
N ASN A 106 -4.27 17.87 -14.42
CA ASN A 106 -3.39 18.36 -15.48
C ASN A 106 -2.32 17.34 -15.89
N GLN A 107 -2.22 16.18 -15.22
CA GLN A 107 -1.17 15.17 -15.44
C GLN A 107 0.26 15.71 -15.17
N GLU A 108 0.40 16.56 -14.16
CA GLU A 108 1.63 17.26 -13.77
C GLU A 108 2.24 16.70 -12.45
N LEU A 109 1.92 15.45 -12.12
CA LEU A 109 2.43 14.82 -10.91
C LEU A 109 3.93 14.50 -11.00
N PRO A 110 4.66 14.53 -9.87
CA PRO A 110 6.05 14.08 -9.85
C PRO A 110 6.14 12.57 -10.16
N GLU A 111 7.27 12.14 -10.74
CA GLU A 111 7.47 10.72 -11.08
C GLU A 111 7.42 9.80 -9.85
N LEU A 112 7.89 10.28 -8.70
CA LEU A 112 7.95 9.54 -7.43
C LEU A 112 7.07 10.23 -6.37
N ILE A 113 6.15 9.48 -5.79
CA ILE A 113 5.23 9.97 -4.75
C ILE A 113 5.41 9.14 -3.47
N PRO A 114 5.82 9.74 -2.34
CA PRO A 114 5.94 9.03 -1.06
C PRO A 114 4.58 8.55 -0.53
N LEU A 115 4.57 7.35 0.05
CA LEU A 115 3.39 6.69 0.60
C LEU A 115 3.62 6.32 2.07
N ARG A 116 2.57 6.41 2.90
CA ARG A 116 2.55 5.89 4.27
C ARG A 116 1.28 5.08 4.47
N ILE A 117 1.40 3.81 4.86
CA ILE A 117 0.29 2.86 4.95
C ILE A 117 0.28 2.12 6.29
N ALA A 118 -0.87 1.57 6.68
CA ALA A 118 -1.01 0.76 7.88
C ALA A 118 -1.65 -0.60 7.56
N PRO A 119 -0.88 -1.57 7.02
CA PRO A 119 -1.44 -2.82 6.57
C PRO A 119 -1.71 -3.83 7.67
N ARG A 120 -2.76 -4.62 7.44
CA ARG A 120 -3.03 -5.86 8.17
C ARG A 120 -2.99 -7.04 7.22
N TYR A 121 -2.58 -8.18 7.76
CA TYR A 121 -2.41 -9.43 7.04
C TYR A 121 -3.26 -10.52 7.67
N HIS A 122 -3.81 -11.38 6.82
CA HIS A 122 -4.69 -12.47 7.22
C HIS A 122 -4.35 -13.73 6.45
N THR A 123 -4.16 -14.84 7.17
CA THR A 123 -3.87 -16.14 6.57
C THR A 123 -4.35 -17.29 7.46
N ALA A 124 -4.80 -18.37 6.83
CA ALA A 124 -5.12 -19.62 7.52
C ALA A 124 -3.90 -20.56 7.65
N HIS A 125 -2.81 -20.28 6.93
CA HIS A 125 -1.68 -21.20 6.85
C HIS A 125 -0.89 -21.25 8.19
N PRO A 126 -0.70 -22.43 8.80
CA PRO A 126 -0.10 -22.57 10.14
C PRO A 126 1.25 -21.85 10.31
N LYS A 127 2.13 -21.94 9.32
CA LYS A 127 3.46 -21.30 9.33
C LYS A 127 3.41 -19.77 9.45
N TYR A 128 2.35 -19.15 8.95
CA TYR A 128 2.23 -17.69 8.85
C TYR A 128 1.19 -17.10 9.80
N GLN A 129 0.64 -17.88 10.74
CA GLN A 129 -0.37 -17.38 11.69
C GLN A 129 0.13 -16.21 12.56
N TRP A 130 1.44 -16.04 12.72
CA TRP A 130 2.01 -14.87 13.40
C TRP A 130 1.61 -13.55 12.74
N LEU A 131 1.38 -13.52 11.41
CA LEU A 131 0.91 -12.33 10.69
C LEU A 131 -0.46 -11.86 11.16
N ASN A 132 -1.33 -12.77 11.61
CA ASN A 132 -2.66 -12.44 12.11
C ASN A 132 -2.62 -11.67 13.45
N ARG A 133 -1.48 -11.70 14.15
CA ARG A 133 -1.32 -11.24 15.53
C ARG A 133 -0.52 -9.94 15.66
N ILE A 134 -0.21 -9.29 14.55
CA ILE A 134 0.64 -8.10 14.51
C ILE A 134 -0.05 -6.93 13.82
N GLN A 135 0.38 -5.71 14.17
CA GLN A 135 0.05 -4.49 13.46
C GLN A 135 1.28 -4.00 12.71
N CYS A 136 1.10 -3.61 11.45
CA CYS A 136 2.18 -3.14 10.61
C CYS A 136 2.04 -1.67 10.22
N LEU A 137 3.18 -1.08 9.87
CA LEU A 137 3.31 0.18 9.13
C LEU A 137 4.10 -0.07 7.86
N GLY A 138 3.77 0.66 6.80
CA GLY A 138 4.50 0.63 5.54
C GLY A 138 4.98 2.00 5.14
N ILE A 139 6.23 2.06 4.71
CA ILE A 139 6.85 3.24 4.11
C ILE A 139 7.14 2.88 2.66
N GLY A 140 6.59 3.63 1.73
CA GLY A 140 6.70 3.30 0.32
C GLY A 140 6.76 4.50 -0.61
N GLN A 141 6.72 4.21 -1.89
CA GLN A 141 6.60 5.18 -2.96
C GLN A 141 5.83 4.60 -4.15
N SER A 142 5.09 5.46 -4.85
CA SER A 142 4.57 5.19 -6.19
C SER A 142 5.56 5.73 -7.22
N ASP A 143 5.90 4.91 -8.20
CA ASP A 143 6.73 5.21 -9.36
C ASP A 143 5.82 5.24 -10.59
N LEU A 144 5.43 6.44 -11.00
CA LEU A 144 4.49 6.64 -12.11
C LEU A 144 5.10 6.23 -13.45
N LYS A 145 6.40 6.45 -13.62
CA LYS A 145 7.13 6.13 -14.85
C LYS A 145 7.12 4.63 -15.14
N ASN A 146 7.33 3.81 -14.12
CA ASN A 146 7.34 2.36 -14.25
C ASN A 146 5.99 1.71 -13.91
N SER A 147 4.97 2.51 -13.58
CA SER A 147 3.64 2.04 -13.15
C SER A 147 3.72 1.05 -11.99
N GLN A 148 4.47 1.41 -10.95
CA GLN A 148 4.76 0.50 -9.84
C GLN A 148 4.68 1.17 -8.48
N VAL A 149 4.41 0.37 -7.46
CA VAL A 149 4.50 0.78 -6.06
C VAL A 149 5.47 -0.11 -5.31
N HIS A 150 6.23 0.48 -4.40
CA HIS A 150 7.24 -0.18 -3.60
C HIS A 150 7.01 0.15 -2.13
N TYR A 151 7.11 -0.84 -1.25
CA TYR A 151 6.93 -0.65 0.18
C TYR A 151 7.94 -1.45 0.98
N ASN A 152 8.43 -0.85 2.07
CA ASN A 152 9.06 -1.53 3.20
C ASN A 152 8.03 -1.67 4.31
N ILE A 153 7.82 -2.89 4.80
CA ILE A 153 6.84 -3.19 5.84
C ILE A 153 7.54 -3.49 7.16
N TYR A 154 7.02 -2.89 8.22
CA TYR A 154 7.52 -2.98 9.58
C TYR A 154 6.40 -3.46 10.50
N VAL A 155 6.74 -4.34 11.45
CA VAL A 155 5.87 -4.67 12.57
C VAL A 155 6.13 -3.71 13.72
N ILE A 156 5.05 -3.24 14.37
CA ILE A 156 5.11 -2.49 15.63
C ILE A 156 5.24 -3.51 16.78
N ARG A 157 6.28 -3.36 17.60
CA ARG A 157 6.54 -4.19 18.79
C ARG A 157 6.38 -3.39 20.05
#